data_AF-A0A938RA85-F1
#
_entry.id   AF-A0A938RA85-F1
#
_cell.length_a   1.000
_cell.length_b   1.000
_cell.length_c   1.000
_cell.angle_alpha   90.00
_cell.angle_beta   90.00
_cell.angle_gamma   90.00
#
_symmetry.space_group_name_H-M   'P 1'
#
loop_
_entity.id
_entity.type
_entity.pdbx_description
1 polymer ?
#
loop_
_entity_poly.entity_id
_entity_poly.type
_entity_poly.pdbx_seq_one_letter_code
_entity_poly.pdbx_strand_id
1 'polypeptide(L)'
;MRRTFIPLFLGILFLILQTTLFASFPIQRVKPDLVLIFTLFLGLSFSPLSGGILVFFLGYVIDLFSGNSFGLYAFSRPLLFFSAQLFKDRIYLESYFLRSL
;
A
#
# COMPACT_ATOMS: atom_id res chain seq x y z
N MET A 1 -4.79 -12.67 -14.62
CA MET A 1 -3.75 -13.13 -13.68
C MET A 1 -2.44 -12.34 -13.76
N ARG A 2 -1.88 -12.05 -14.95
CA ARG A 2 -0.59 -11.30 -15.05
C ARG A 2 -0.55 -9.91 -14.37
N ARG A 3 -1.69 -9.20 -14.26
CA ARG A 3 -1.75 -7.84 -13.68
C ARG A 3 -1.63 -7.78 -12.15
N THR A 4 -1.80 -8.89 -11.44
CA THR A 4 -1.76 -8.95 -9.96
C THR A 4 -0.41 -9.40 -9.42
N PHE A 5 0.39 -10.15 -10.20
CA PHE A 5 1.69 -10.65 -9.75
C PHE A 5 2.76 -9.55 -9.64
N ILE A 6 2.78 -8.61 -10.59
CA ILE A 6 3.72 -7.48 -10.59
C ILE A 6 3.60 -6.64 -9.31
N PRO A 7 2.40 -6.17 -8.91
CA PRO A 7 2.27 -5.39 -7.69
C PRO A 7 2.57 -6.18 -6.42
N LEU A 8 2.30 -7.49 -6.41
CA LEU A 8 2.68 -8.36 -5.31
C LEU A 8 4.20 -8.43 -5.13
N PHE A 9 4.92 -8.64 -6.23
CA PHE A 9 6.38 -8.66 -6.25
C PHE A 9 6.97 -7.31 -5.83
N LEU A 10 6.43 -6.20 -6.33
CA LEU A 10 6.83 -4.86 -5.91
C LEU A 10 6.62 -4.63 -4.42
N GLY A 11 5.47 -5.06 -3.88
CA GLY A 11 5.15 -4.92 -2.46
C GLY A 11 6.13 -5.68 -1.57
N ILE A 12 6.52 -6.90 -1.95
CA ILE A 12 7.56 -7.68 -1.26
C ILE A 12 8.92 -6.98 -1.36
N LEU A 13 9.27 -6.45 -2.53
CA LEU A 13 10.53 -5.72 -2.73
C LEU A 13 10.59 -4.45 -1.87
N PHE A 14 9.50 -3.70 -1.77
CA PHE A 14 9.40 -2.54 -0.87
C PHE A 14 9.49 -2.92 0.60
N LEU A 15 8.91 -4.06 0.99
CA LEU A 15 9.05 -4.61 2.33
C LEU A 15 10.53 -4.86 2.67
N ILE A 16 11.27 -5.51 1.76
CA ILE A 16 12.69 -5.82 1.93
C ILE A 16 13.51 -4.52 1.97
N LEU A 17 13.25 -3.57 1.08
CA LEU A 17 13.91 -2.26 1.11
C LEU A 17 13.61 -1.51 2.42
N GLN A 18 12.36 -1.58 2.91
CA GLN A 18 11.96 -0.94 4.16
C GLN A 18 12.72 -1.52 5.36
N THR A 19 12.84 -2.85 5.45
CA THR A 19 13.51 -3.52 6.57
C THR A 19 15.03 -3.44 6.49
N THR A 20 15.62 -3.28 5.30
CA THR A 20 17.08 -3.21 5.12
C THR A 20 17.62 -1.78 5.16
N LEU A 21 17.09 -0.87 4.33
CA LEU A 21 17.60 0.49 4.21
C LEU A 21 17.22 1.34 5.43
N PHE A 22 15.95 1.32 5.84
CA PHE A 22 15.48 2.17 6.94
C PHE A 22 15.74 1.60 8.34
N ALA A 23 16.23 0.37 8.45
CA ALA A 23 16.80 -0.12 9.71
C ALA A 23 18.15 0.53 10.03
N SER A 24 18.90 0.95 9.01
CA SER A 24 20.24 1.55 9.16
C SER A 24 20.23 3.08 9.32
N PHE A 25 19.08 3.74 9.12
CA PHE A 25 18.99 5.20 9.21
C PHE A 25 18.94 5.67 10.68
N PRO A 26 19.79 6.64 11.08
CA PRO A 26 19.88 7.12 12.47
C PRO A 26 18.73 8.07 12.89
N ILE A 27 17.77 8.36 12.00
CA ILE A 27 16.57 9.14 12.34
C ILE A 27 15.56 8.22 13.05
N GLN A 28 15.74 8.09 14.35
CA GLN A 28 15.10 7.08 15.21
C GLN A 28 13.58 7.26 15.42
N ARG A 29 12.97 8.32 14.89
CA ARG A 29 11.53 8.62 15.12
C ARG A 29 10.65 8.64 13.88
N VAL A 30 11.19 8.76 12.67
CA VAL A 30 10.39 8.85 11.44
C VAL A 30 10.89 7.81 10.46
N LYS A 31 10.28 6.62 10.48
CA LYS A 31 10.52 5.58 9.47
C LYS A 31 9.45 5.71 8.38
N PRO A 32 9.80 6.11 7.14
CA PRO A 32 8.83 6.14 6.05
C PRO A 32 8.39 4.72 5.69
N ASP A 33 7.08 4.51 5.67
CA ASP A 33 6.46 3.23 5.31
C ASP A 33 6.21 3.17 3.80
N LEU A 34 7.16 2.58 3.07
CA LEU A 34 7.07 2.41 1.62
C LEU A 34 5.86 1.58 1.20
N VAL A 35 5.51 0.57 2.00
CA VAL A 35 4.40 -0.31 1.68
C VAL A 35 3.07 0.44 1.84
N LEU A 36 3.00 1.41 2.75
CA LEU A 36 1.81 2.25 2.96
C LEU A 36 1.60 3.18 1.79
N ILE A 37 2.66 3.83 1.31
CA ILE A 37 2.63 4.63 0.07
C ILE A 37 2.15 3.76 -1.10
N PHE A 38 2.70 2.54 -1.22
CA PHE A 38 2.29 1.59 -2.24
C PHE A 38 0.82 1.15 -2.10
N THR A 39 0.34 0.97 -0.87
CA THR A 39 -1.07 0.62 -0.58
C THR A 39 -2.02 1.72 -1.07
N LEU A 40 -1.70 2.98 -0.81
CA LEU A 40 -2.48 4.13 -1.29
C LEU A 40 -2.46 4.21 -2.82
N PHE A 41 -1.30 4.01 -3.44
CA PHE A 41 -1.17 3.96 -4.90
C PHE A 41 -2.06 2.87 -5.52
N LEU A 42 -2.11 1.68 -4.91
CA LEU A 42 -2.99 0.61 -5.35
C LEU A 42 -4.47 0.99 -5.19
N GLY A 43 -4.86 1.68 -4.11
CA GLY A 43 -6.23 2.18 -3.90
C GLY A 43 -6.67 3.18 -4.97
N LEU A 44 -5.75 3.96 -5.52
CA LEU A 44 -6.05 4.87 -6.63
C LEU A 44 -6.05 4.14 -7.99
N SER A 45 -5.18 3.15 -8.17
CA SER A 45 -4.90 2.56 -9.49
C SER A 45 -5.67 1.28 -9.81
N PHE A 46 -6.02 0.48 -8.80
CA PHE A 46 -6.63 -0.86 -8.98
C PHE A 46 -8.15 -0.87 -8.76
N SER A 47 -8.75 -2.03 -9.08
CA SER A 47 -10.15 -2.34 -8.77
C SER A 47 -10.29 -2.71 -7.28
N PRO A 48 -11.41 -2.37 -6.62
CA PRO A 48 -11.58 -2.57 -5.17
C PRO A 48 -11.38 -4.02 -4.73
N LEU A 49 -11.93 -4.98 -5.48
CA LEU A 49 -11.88 -6.40 -5.15
C LEU A 49 -10.46 -6.98 -5.28
N SER A 50 -9.82 -6.80 -6.45
CA SER A 50 -8.50 -7.37 -6.69
C SER A 50 -7.39 -6.66 -5.92
N GLY A 51 -7.48 -5.34 -5.78
CA GLY A 51 -6.55 -4.54 -4.98
C GLY A 51 -6.71 -4.82 -3.48
N GLY A 52 -7.94 -4.93 -2.98
CA GLY A 52 -8.21 -5.23 -1.57
C GLY A 52 -7.63 -6.57 -1.13
N ILE A 53 -7.84 -7.64 -1.92
CA ILE A 53 -7.25 -8.96 -1.65
C ILE A 53 -5.71 -8.90 -1.65
N LEU A 54 -5.12 -8.16 -2.60
CA LEU A 54 -3.67 -8.00 -2.69
C LEU A 54 -3.10 -7.28 -1.46
N VAL A 55 -3.71 -6.16 -1.07
CA VAL A 55 -3.28 -5.36 0.07
C VAL A 55 -3.46 -6.11 1.38
N PHE A 56 -4.54 -6.88 1.53
CA PHE A 56 -4.72 -7.77 2.68
C PHE A 56 -3.58 -8.78 2.80
N PHE A 57 -3.23 -9.44 1.68
CA PHE A 57 -2.13 -10.39 1.66
C PHE A 57 -0.78 -9.73 1.95
N LEU A 58 -0.52 -8.53 1.41
CA LEU A 58 0.67 -7.75 1.76
C LEU A 58 0.71 -7.41 3.25
N GLY A 59 -0.41 -6.97 3.82
CA GLY A 59 -0.54 -6.69 5.26
C GLY A 59 -0.22 -7.92 6.11
N TYR A 60 -0.75 -9.07 5.72
CA TYR A 60 -0.46 -10.35 6.38
C TYR A 60 1.02 -10.74 6.32
N VAL A 61 1.68 -10.55 5.17
CA VAL A 61 3.12 -10.78 5.03
C VAL A 61 3.92 -9.86 5.96
N ILE A 62 3.51 -8.60 6.12
CA ILE A 62 4.18 -7.66 7.03
C ILE A 62 3.99 -8.08 8.49
N ASP A 63 2.80 -8.55 8.87
CA ASP A 63 2.56 -9.07 10.22
C ASP A 63 3.50 -10.26 10.54
N LEU A 64 3.76 -11.13 9.56
CA LEU A 64 4.69 -12.26 9.72
C LEU A 64 6.15 -11.84 9.94
N PHE A 65 6.61 -10.78 9.26
CA PHE A 65 8.02 -10.38 9.30
C PHE A 65 8.34 -9.23 10.26
N SER A 66 7.32 -8.46 10.71
CA SER A 66 7.54 -7.26 11.53
C SER A 66 7.66 -7.53 13.03
N GLY A 67 7.28 -8.72 13.51
CA GLY A 67 7.28 -9.07 14.93
C GLY A 67 6.27 -8.28 15.79
N ASN A 68 5.38 -7.51 15.16
CA ASN A 68 4.29 -6.80 15.82
C ASN A 68 3.09 -7.72 16.10
N SER A 69 2.06 -7.18 16.76
CA SER A 69 0.79 -7.87 16.96
C SER A 69 0.21 -8.38 15.63
N PHE A 70 -0.02 -9.69 15.59
CA PHE A 70 -0.53 -10.37 14.41
C PHE A 70 -1.90 -9.81 13.99
N GLY A 71 -2.08 -9.52 12.70
CA GLY A 71 -3.32 -9.01 12.14
C GLY A 71 -3.44 -7.48 12.10
N LEU A 72 -2.50 -6.73 12.71
CA LEU A 72 -2.56 -5.28 12.74
C LEU A 72 -2.39 -4.70 11.34
N TYR A 73 -1.38 -5.14 10.58
CA TYR A 73 -1.18 -4.70 9.20
C TYR A 73 -2.16 -5.36 8.22
N ALA A 74 -2.56 -6.61 8.47
CA ALA A 74 -3.58 -7.29 7.67
C ALA A 74 -4.94 -6.57 7.69
N PHE A 75 -5.30 -5.90 8.80
CA PHE A 75 -6.56 -5.18 8.91
C PHE A 75 -6.43 -3.69 8.56
N SER A 76 -5.38 -3.02 9.04
CA SER A 76 -5.19 -1.58 8.81
C SER A 76 -4.95 -1.23 7.34
N ARG A 77 -4.20 -2.06 6.59
CA ARG A 77 -3.86 -1.76 5.20
C ARG A 77 -5.07 -1.83 4.25
N PRO A 78 -5.95 -2.85 4.33
CA PRO A 78 -7.20 -2.82 3.58
C PRO A 78 -8.09 -1.62 3.92
N LEU A 79 -8.18 -1.23 5.20
CA LEU A 79 -8.96 -0.04 5.59
C LEU A 79 -8.43 1.23 4.92
N LEU A 80 -7.10 1.40 4.90
CA LEU A 80 -6.46 2.53 4.21
C LEU A 80 -6.66 2.45 2.69
N PHE A 81 -6.57 1.26 2.10
CA PHE A 81 -6.85 1.03 0.68
C PHE A 81 -8.29 1.41 0.32
N PHE A 82 -9.28 0.95 1.09
CA PHE A 82 -10.68 1.29 0.85
C PHE A 82 -10.95 2.78 1.05
N SER A 83 -10.31 3.40 2.06
CA SER A 83 -10.36 4.85 2.24
C SER A 83 -9.86 5.58 0.99
N ALA A 84 -8.68 5.21 0.48
CA ALA A 84 -8.13 5.77 -0.76
C ALA A 84 -9.04 5.51 -1.96
N GLN A 85 -9.67 4.34 -2.04
CA GLN A 85 -10.61 3.98 -3.10
C GLN A 85 -11.86 4.87 -3.09
N LEU A 86 -12.36 5.28 -1.92
CA LEU A 86 -13.48 6.23 -1.83
C LEU A 86 -13.11 7.63 -2.34
N PHE A 87 -11.86 8.06 -2.10
CA PHE A 87 -11.36 9.34 -2.61
C PHE A 87 -10.98 9.30 -4.09
N LYS A 88 -10.79 8.10 -4.66
CA LYS A 88 -10.45 7.91 -6.07
C LYS A 88 -11.40 8.68 -6.98
N ASP A 89 -12.71 8.53 -6.79
CA ASP A 89 -13.70 9.17 -7.67
C ASP A 89 -13.63 10.70 -7.60
N ARG A 90 -13.33 11.28 -6.44
CA ARG A 90 -13.16 12.73 -6.27
C ARG A 90 -11.89 13.24 -6.99
N ILE A 91 -10.77 12.55 -6.82
CA ILE A 91 -9.46 12.95 -7.34
C ILE A 91 -9.40 12.83 -8.87
N TYR A 92 -10.00 11.77 -9.44
CA TYR A 92 -10.04 11.59 -10.88
C TYR A 92 -10.97 12.58 -11.61
N LEU A 93 -12.06 13.01 -10.96
CA LEU A 93 -12.93 14.07 -11.48
C LEU A 93 -12.18 15.42 -11.57
N GLU A 94 -11.35 15.72 -10.59
CA GLU A 94 -10.55 16.95 -10.55
C GLU A 94 -9.45 16.98 -11.62
N SER A 95 -8.82 15.82 -11.90
CA SER A 95 -7.85 15.69 -13.01
C SER A 95 -8.47 15.91 -14.39
N TYR A 96 -9.73 15.54 -14.61
CA TYR A 96 -10.43 15.86 -15.87
C TYR A 96 -10.73 17.35 -15.98
N PHE A 97 -11.20 17.95 -14.88
CA PHE A 97 -11.54 19.38 -14.85
C PHE A 97 -10.32 20.28 -15.11
N LEU A 98 -9.17 19.97 -14.49
CA LEU A 98 -7.90 20.66 -14.72
C LEU A 98 -7.37 20.50 -16.16
N ARG A 99 -7.81 19.47 -16.89
CA ARG A 99 -7.42 19.23 -18.29
C ARG A 99 -8.34 19.94 -19.29
N SER A 100 -9.48 20.45 -18.84
CA SER A 100 -10.45 21.19 -19.67
C SER A 100 -10.36 22.72 -19.55
N LEU A 101 -9.49 23.22 -18.68
CA LEU A 101 -9.12 24.64 -18.54
C LEU A 101 -7.84 24.93 -19.33
#